data_AF-B0WS86-F1
#
_entry.id   AF-B0WS86-F1
#
_cell.length_a   1.000
_cell.length_b   1.000
_cell.length_c   1.000
_cell.angle_alpha   90.00
_cell.angle_beta   90.00
_cell.angle_gamma   90.00
#
_symmetry.space_group_name_H-M   'P 1'
#
loop_
_entity.id
_entity.type
_entity.pdbx_description
1 polymer ?
#
loop_
_entity_poly.entity_id
_entity_poly.type
_entity_poly.pdbx_seq_one_letter_code
_entity_poly.pdbx_strand_id
1 'polypeptide(L)'
;MYVSDSFKNYRGAQLESDLYKEVSQIVRKYIEIRASMAATTPGWSNRTIIDDLERTMYLEKAQISEVAEVAVIREIWKLSMPYITANLSVTTNTPVPLDVAICYLHAVTEVTGARLEQAWSSFGINLTNETHDVTIASLYRFDPVGDPVTITGGTGQGDRLFNLFMLFAPCRLHSGLRPEYRPVLATRYANVMADILKPLAPAAWALKCPGWDQQPAYAALAAAYDMFLFKTETHEYAKVLRTAIRADDMLGASYWIWNGRLADEFEKIFKDGEELDKADSYTPYYAGFKLGTRSPYSATMSPQLHYFVHTIGCLSNSKRSINARAIAEVGIKDARDNALIVGYVIAGRRRHVAQFYRPSGVELWRVPELRPRVDCLPGAEAAGGPGDQEDDLGSVSSASSITSRVVRDFGEDPNLPEPVTKHASDWYQYMVANNSIMPRRMRISVLNILAALDKTRPDTIGDHLKTWARAELRTIQQM
;
A
#
# COMPACT_ATOMS: atom_id res chain seq x y z
N MET A 1 -3.01 -12.01 -32.84
CA MET A 1 -4.11 -12.90 -33.27
C MET A 1 -4.04 -14.12 -32.37
N TYR A 2 -4.74 -14.27 -31.24
CA TYR A 2 -6.06 -13.80 -30.80
C TYR A 2 -6.00 -12.73 -29.68
N VAL A 3 -6.92 -11.77 -29.74
CA VAL A 3 -7.30 -10.84 -28.67
C VAL A 3 -8.66 -11.33 -28.18
N SER A 4 -8.84 -11.61 -26.89
CA SER A 4 -10.18 -11.88 -26.34
C SER A 4 -10.79 -10.60 -25.80
N ASP A 5 -11.73 -10.05 -26.57
CA ASP A 5 -12.61 -8.91 -26.29
C ASP A 5 -13.69 -9.24 -25.25
N SER A 6 -13.30 -9.42 -23.99
CA SER A 6 -14.31 -9.61 -22.95
C SER A 6 -13.83 -9.09 -21.61
N PHE A 7 -13.84 -7.77 -21.44
CA PHE A 7 -14.10 -7.06 -20.17
C PHE A 7 -14.29 -5.55 -20.48
N LYS A 8 -15.32 -5.22 -21.25
CA LYS A 8 -15.88 -3.86 -21.34
C LYS A 8 -17.32 -3.91 -20.87
N ASN A 9 -17.52 -3.74 -19.56
CA ASN A 9 -18.79 -3.31 -18.99
C ASN A 9 -18.48 -2.56 -17.70
N TYR A 10 -18.35 -1.25 -17.83
CA TYR A 10 -18.18 -0.27 -16.77
C TYR A 10 -19.49 -0.16 -15.98
N ARG A 11 -19.51 -0.69 -14.76
CA ARG A 11 -20.50 -0.41 -13.69
C ARG A 11 -19.80 -0.13 -12.33
N GLY A 12 -18.50 0.19 -12.34
CA GLY A 12 -17.68 0.35 -11.13
C GLY A 12 -17.86 1.68 -10.38
N ALA A 13 -18.00 2.79 -11.10
CA ALA A 13 -17.94 4.12 -10.49
C ALA A 13 -19.03 4.42 -9.44
N GLN A 14 -20.25 3.87 -9.59
CA GLN A 14 -21.33 4.08 -8.61
C GLN A 14 -21.12 3.25 -7.33
N LEU A 15 -20.63 2.02 -7.50
CA LEU A 15 -20.32 1.10 -6.40
C LEU A 15 -19.12 1.58 -5.59
N GLU A 16 -18.11 2.16 -6.26
CA GLU A 16 -16.93 2.76 -5.61
C GLU A 16 -17.31 3.96 -4.74
N SER A 17 -18.23 4.83 -5.20
CA SER A 17 -18.71 5.98 -4.43
C SER A 17 -19.53 5.59 -3.19
N ASP A 18 -20.39 4.58 -3.29
CA ASP A 18 -21.21 4.14 -2.17
C ASP A 18 -20.38 3.36 -1.13
N LEU A 19 -19.36 2.62 -1.58
CA LEU A 19 -18.40 1.95 -0.72
C LEU A 19 -17.61 2.97 0.11
N TYR A 20 -17.08 4.04 -0.49
CA TYR A 20 -16.35 5.09 0.22
C TYR A 20 -17.21 5.78 1.31
N LYS A 21 -18.50 6.01 1.03
CA LYS A 21 -19.43 6.55 2.04
C LYS A 21 -19.58 5.63 3.24
N GLU A 22 -19.61 4.31 3.02
CA GLU A 22 -19.68 3.32 4.10
C GLU A 22 -18.41 3.34 4.97
N VAL A 23 -17.22 3.48 4.37
CA VAL A 23 -15.95 3.64 5.10
C VAL A 23 -15.97 4.89 5.97
N SER A 24 -16.33 6.03 5.38
CA SER A 24 -16.41 7.30 6.09
C SER A 24 -17.40 7.22 7.26
N GLN A 25 -18.51 6.50 7.11
CA GLN A 25 -19.46 6.24 8.20
C GLN A 25 -18.88 5.36 9.31
N ILE A 26 -18.16 4.28 8.97
CA ILE A 26 -17.52 3.41 9.96
C ILE A 26 -16.45 4.16 10.74
N VAL A 27 -15.61 4.92 10.03
CA VAL A 27 -14.55 5.76 10.63
C VAL A 27 -15.17 6.81 11.55
N ARG A 28 -16.21 7.52 11.11
CA ARG A 28 -16.94 8.48 11.97
C ARG A 28 -17.51 7.82 13.22
N LYS A 29 -18.16 6.66 13.09
CA LYS A 29 -18.72 5.94 14.23
C LYS A 29 -17.64 5.48 15.21
N TYR A 30 -16.49 5.05 14.71
CA TYR A 30 -15.32 4.74 15.54
C TYR A 30 -14.81 5.97 16.28
N ILE A 31 -14.68 7.12 15.59
CA ILE A 31 -14.29 8.40 16.20
C ILE A 31 -15.26 8.80 17.31
N GLU A 32 -16.58 8.67 17.09
CA GLU A 32 -17.60 8.96 18.09
C GLU A 32 -17.48 8.05 19.33
N ILE A 33 -17.33 6.74 19.12
CA ILE A 33 -17.13 5.77 20.21
C ILE A 33 -15.85 6.11 20.98
N ARG A 34 -14.75 6.40 20.29
CA ARG A 34 -13.47 6.75 20.88
C ARG A 34 -13.55 8.07 21.66
N ALA A 35 -14.23 9.08 21.11
CA ALA A 35 -14.46 10.36 21.80
C ALA A 35 -15.29 10.15 23.08
N SER A 36 -16.30 9.28 23.03
CA SER A 36 -17.09 8.88 24.20
C SER A 36 -16.24 8.16 25.25
N MET A 37 -15.32 7.27 24.84
CA MET A 37 -14.41 6.54 25.76
C MET A 37 -13.32 7.45 26.35
N ALA A 38 -12.83 8.43 25.58
CA ALA A 38 -11.86 9.42 26.04
C ALA A 38 -12.47 10.39 27.05
N ALA A 39 -13.75 10.75 26.88
CA ALA A 39 -14.49 11.58 27.85
C ALA A 39 -14.63 10.91 29.23
N THR A 40 -14.60 9.58 29.28
CA THR A 40 -14.75 8.80 30.53
C THR A 40 -13.42 8.37 31.16
N THR A 41 -12.27 8.60 30.50
CA THR A 41 -10.98 8.06 30.96
C THR A 41 -9.91 9.18 31.04
N PRO A 42 -9.58 9.68 32.25
CA PRO A 42 -8.57 10.74 32.42
C PRO A 42 -7.17 10.22 32.05
N GLY A 43 -6.55 10.80 31.01
CA GLY A 43 -5.14 10.51 30.67
C GLY A 43 -4.77 10.52 29.17
N TRP A 44 -5.73 10.68 28.25
CA TRP A 44 -5.50 10.62 26.79
C TRP A 44 -5.24 11.97 26.10
N SER A 45 -4.87 13.03 26.85
CA SER A 45 -4.68 14.38 26.28
C SER A 45 -3.23 14.64 25.86
N ASN A 46 -2.85 14.18 24.66
CA ASN A 46 -1.68 14.66 23.91
C ASN A 46 -2.08 15.19 22.52
N ARG A 47 -3.34 15.59 22.35
CA ARG A 47 -3.98 15.89 21.05
C ARG A 47 -3.40 17.14 20.37
N THR A 48 -3.04 18.16 21.13
CA THR A 48 -2.69 19.48 20.60
C THR A 48 -1.40 19.52 19.77
N ILE A 49 -0.40 18.68 20.07
CA ILE A 49 0.87 18.62 19.29
C ILE A 49 0.69 17.77 18.03
N ILE A 50 -0.19 16.77 18.09
CA ILE A 50 -0.50 15.89 16.94
C ILE A 50 -1.32 16.67 15.91
N ASP A 51 -2.30 17.46 16.36
CA ASP A 51 -3.16 18.26 15.48
C ASP A 51 -2.36 19.29 14.64
N ASP A 52 -1.31 19.90 15.19
CA ASP A 52 -0.44 20.84 14.47
C ASP A 52 0.48 20.15 13.44
N LEU A 53 0.96 18.93 13.75
CA LEU A 53 1.74 18.13 12.79
C LEU A 53 0.85 17.59 11.67
N GLU A 54 -0.37 17.14 11.98
CA GLU A 54 -1.33 16.63 11.00
C GLU A 54 -1.78 17.71 10.01
N ARG A 55 -1.96 18.97 10.43
CA ARG A 55 -2.28 20.08 9.50
C ARG A 55 -1.22 20.32 8.43
N THR A 56 0.04 19.97 8.68
CA THR A 56 1.14 20.13 7.71
C THR A 56 1.34 18.94 6.76
N MET A 57 0.56 17.86 6.94
CA MET A 57 0.77 16.58 6.25
C MET A 57 -0.31 16.20 5.25
N TYR A 58 -1.45 16.90 5.21
CA TYR A 58 -2.60 16.55 4.40
C TYR A 58 -2.93 17.61 3.37
N LEU A 59 -3.52 17.17 2.27
CA LEU A 59 -3.81 18.02 1.13
C LEU A 59 -5.05 18.88 1.40
N GLU A 60 -4.83 20.06 1.96
CA GLU A 60 -5.86 21.09 1.96
C GLU A 60 -5.85 21.85 0.63
N LYS A 61 -7.05 22.25 0.16
CA LYS A 61 -7.23 23.00 -1.10
C LYS A 61 -6.32 24.24 -1.19
N ALA A 62 -6.03 24.89 -0.07
CA ALA A 62 -5.15 26.05 0.01
C ALA A 62 -3.66 25.71 -0.23
N GLN A 63 -3.21 24.51 0.15
CA GLN A 63 -1.82 24.09 -0.06
C GLN A 63 -1.57 23.74 -1.53
N ILE A 64 -2.51 23.09 -2.23
CA ILE A 64 -2.26 22.69 -3.63
C ILE A 64 -2.20 23.91 -4.56
N SER A 65 -2.94 24.99 -4.27
CA SER A 65 -2.83 26.24 -5.04
C SER A 65 -1.47 26.95 -4.92
N GLU A 66 -0.69 26.64 -3.87
CA GLU A 66 0.62 27.25 -3.63
C GLU A 66 1.80 26.31 -3.98
N VAL A 67 1.61 24.99 -4.04
CA VAL A 67 2.73 24.05 -3.81
C VAL A 67 3.30 23.34 -5.06
N ALA A 68 2.69 23.49 -6.24
CA ALA A 68 3.29 22.95 -7.47
C ALA A 68 4.18 23.96 -8.21
N GLU A 69 4.99 24.76 -7.50
CA GLU A 69 5.92 25.72 -8.11
C GLU A 69 7.18 25.01 -8.64
N VAL A 70 7.34 25.03 -9.97
CA VAL A 70 8.52 24.57 -10.70
C VAL A 70 9.35 25.82 -11.02
N ALA A 71 10.33 26.09 -10.16
CA ALA A 71 11.21 27.25 -10.29
C ALA A 71 12.37 27.00 -11.28
N VAL A 72 12.48 27.75 -12.39
CA VAL A 72 13.46 27.46 -13.48
C VAL A 72 13.94 28.70 -14.24
N ILE A 73 15.16 28.72 -14.77
CA ILE A 73 15.75 29.91 -15.42
C ILE A 73 14.98 30.42 -16.66
N ARG A 74 14.74 31.75 -16.70
CA ARG A 74 13.72 32.47 -17.51
C ARG A 74 13.89 32.49 -19.04
N GLU A 75 15.05 32.14 -19.61
CA GLU A 75 15.32 32.39 -21.04
C GLU A 75 16.00 31.24 -21.82
N ILE A 76 16.15 30.06 -21.22
CA ILE A 76 16.82 28.92 -21.87
C ILE A 76 15.93 28.22 -22.93
N TRP A 77 14.62 28.45 -22.90
CA TRP A 77 13.62 27.66 -23.62
C TRP A 77 13.85 27.55 -25.14
N LYS A 78 14.11 28.67 -25.84
CA LYS A 78 14.32 28.68 -27.30
C LYS A 78 15.62 28.01 -27.74
N LEU A 79 16.63 27.96 -26.87
CA LEU A 79 17.96 27.43 -27.18
C LEU A 79 18.14 25.97 -26.72
N SER A 80 17.34 25.51 -25.75
CA SER A 80 17.48 24.17 -25.16
C SER A 80 17.11 23.02 -26.10
N MET A 81 16.13 23.22 -26.99
CA MET A 81 15.60 22.17 -27.89
C MET A 81 16.66 21.64 -28.88
N PRO A 82 17.35 22.49 -29.67
CA PRO A 82 18.43 22.04 -30.56
C PRO A 82 19.65 21.53 -29.79
N TYR A 83 19.98 22.14 -28.65
CA TYR A 83 21.12 21.76 -27.83
C TYR A 83 20.97 20.37 -27.21
N ILE A 84 19.85 20.10 -26.53
CA ILE A 84 19.61 18.78 -25.91
C ILE A 84 19.53 17.70 -26.96
N THR A 85 18.88 17.99 -28.09
CA THR A 85 18.90 17.09 -29.24
C THR A 85 20.33 16.74 -29.65
N ALA A 86 21.20 17.72 -29.82
CA ALA A 86 22.58 17.49 -30.25
C ALA A 86 23.38 16.71 -29.18
N ASN A 87 23.23 17.05 -27.90
CA ASN A 87 23.99 16.38 -26.84
C ASN A 87 23.52 14.93 -26.58
N LEU A 88 22.22 14.65 -26.70
CA LEU A 88 21.69 13.30 -26.54
C LEU A 88 21.87 12.42 -27.80
N SER A 89 22.06 13.02 -28.98
CA SER A 89 22.25 12.28 -30.23
C SER A 89 23.72 11.93 -30.53
N VAL A 90 24.69 12.71 -30.06
CA VAL A 90 26.10 12.61 -30.52
C VAL A 90 26.98 11.68 -29.68
N THR A 91 26.45 10.79 -28.84
CA THR A 91 27.26 9.90 -27.95
C THR A 91 28.28 10.63 -27.07
N THR A 92 28.17 11.95 -26.94
CA THR A 92 29.19 12.74 -26.25
C THR A 92 29.18 12.37 -24.78
N ASN A 93 30.37 12.15 -24.22
CA ASN A 93 30.50 11.74 -22.83
C ASN A 93 30.02 12.80 -21.82
N THR A 94 29.73 14.02 -22.28
CA THR A 94 29.36 15.18 -21.48
C THR A 94 27.92 15.07 -20.95
N PRO A 95 27.71 15.13 -19.62
CA PRO A 95 26.37 15.21 -19.05
C PRO A 95 25.71 16.54 -19.43
N VAL A 96 24.41 16.50 -19.71
CA VAL A 96 23.59 17.70 -19.91
C VAL A 96 23.40 18.37 -18.55
N PRO A 97 23.53 19.71 -18.41
CA PRO A 97 23.23 20.36 -17.14
C PRO A 97 21.75 20.19 -16.75
N LEU A 98 21.46 19.98 -15.46
CA LEU A 98 20.11 19.70 -14.97
C LEU A 98 19.12 20.82 -15.33
N ASP A 99 19.50 22.08 -15.17
CA ASP A 99 18.62 23.22 -15.49
C ASP A 99 18.21 23.24 -16.96
N VAL A 100 19.14 22.84 -17.85
CA VAL A 100 18.87 22.73 -19.29
C VAL A 100 17.90 21.58 -19.58
N ALA A 101 18.06 20.43 -18.89
CA ALA A 101 17.13 19.31 -18.98
C ALA A 101 15.71 19.69 -18.51
N ILE A 102 15.60 20.40 -17.39
CA ILE A 102 14.33 20.89 -16.85
C ILE A 102 13.66 21.87 -17.83
N CYS A 103 14.42 22.82 -18.38
CA CYS A 103 13.90 23.76 -19.39
C CYS A 103 13.34 23.05 -20.62
N TYR A 104 14.05 22.03 -21.11
CA TYR A 104 13.57 21.23 -22.25
C TYR A 104 12.32 20.44 -21.90
N LEU A 105 12.30 19.77 -20.75
CA LEU A 105 11.14 19.01 -20.29
C LEU A 105 9.92 19.91 -20.19
N HIS A 106 10.06 21.12 -19.64
CA HIS A 106 8.99 22.12 -19.58
C HIS A 106 8.58 22.62 -20.97
N ALA A 107 9.52 22.94 -21.86
CA ALA A 107 9.16 23.36 -23.22
C ALA A 107 8.33 22.30 -23.95
N VAL A 108 8.57 21.01 -23.67
CA VAL A 108 7.75 19.91 -24.20
C VAL A 108 6.37 19.84 -23.51
N THR A 109 6.24 20.21 -22.23
CA THR A 109 4.93 20.17 -21.54
C THR A 109 3.94 21.20 -22.07
N GLU A 110 4.40 22.34 -22.58
CA GLU A 110 3.54 23.39 -23.15
C GLU A 110 2.90 22.97 -24.48
N VAL A 111 3.62 22.17 -25.27
CA VAL A 111 3.15 21.72 -26.59
C VAL A 111 2.51 20.34 -26.56
N THR A 112 2.61 19.61 -25.45
CA THR A 112 2.02 18.29 -25.27
C THR A 112 0.70 18.42 -24.52
N GLY A 113 -0.40 18.17 -25.24
CA GLY A 113 -1.74 18.23 -24.69
C GLY A 113 -2.69 17.26 -25.34
N ALA A 114 -3.85 17.10 -24.73
CA ALA A 114 -4.93 16.26 -25.20
C ALA A 114 -6.27 16.92 -24.90
N ARG A 115 -7.27 16.59 -25.70
CA ARG A 115 -8.66 16.94 -25.41
C ARG A 115 -9.34 15.77 -24.73
N LEU A 116 -9.95 16.02 -23.58
CA LEU A 116 -10.66 15.01 -22.81
C LEU A 116 -12.16 15.03 -23.11
N GLU A 117 -12.82 13.89 -22.90
CA GLU A 117 -14.29 13.80 -23.02
C GLU A 117 -15.00 14.57 -21.89
N GLN A 118 -14.36 14.65 -20.73
CA GLN A 118 -14.91 15.23 -19.51
C GLN A 118 -13.90 16.18 -18.87
N ALA A 119 -14.41 17.19 -18.16
CA ALA A 119 -13.59 18.07 -17.34
C ALA A 119 -12.78 17.26 -16.32
N TRP A 120 -11.52 17.62 -16.14
CA TRP A 120 -10.64 16.98 -15.18
C TRP A 120 -10.34 17.95 -14.05
N SER A 121 -10.66 17.54 -12.83
CA SER A 121 -10.35 18.29 -11.62
C SER A 121 -9.70 17.40 -10.58
N SER A 122 -8.93 17.96 -9.66
CA SER A 122 -8.40 17.28 -8.48
C SER A 122 -8.29 18.27 -7.33
N PHE A 123 -8.73 17.88 -6.12
CA PHE A 123 -8.79 18.74 -4.94
C PHE A 123 -9.50 20.09 -5.17
N GLY A 124 -10.51 20.09 -6.04
CA GLY A 124 -11.27 21.29 -6.40
C GLY A 124 -10.52 22.28 -7.31
N ILE A 125 -9.37 21.90 -7.85
CA ILE A 125 -8.66 22.62 -8.92
C ILE A 125 -9.11 22.04 -10.25
N ASN A 126 -9.53 22.90 -11.18
CA ASN A 126 -9.84 22.49 -12.55
C ASN A 126 -8.55 22.47 -13.38
N LEU A 127 -8.21 21.31 -13.94
CA LEU A 127 -6.97 21.07 -14.71
C LEU A 127 -7.18 21.23 -16.22
N THR A 128 -8.44 21.28 -16.64
CA THR A 128 -8.86 21.49 -18.02
C THR A 128 -9.41 22.90 -18.23
N ASN A 129 -9.30 23.41 -19.45
CA ASN A 129 -10.00 24.63 -19.87
C ASN A 129 -11.50 24.35 -20.17
N GLU A 130 -12.23 25.38 -20.62
CA GLU A 130 -13.66 25.28 -20.97
C GLU A 130 -13.96 24.29 -22.10
N THR A 131 -12.99 24.01 -22.98
CA THR A 131 -13.11 23.06 -24.09
C THR A 131 -12.65 21.64 -23.73
N HIS A 132 -12.31 21.41 -22.46
CA HIS A 132 -11.73 20.19 -21.92
C HIS A 132 -10.34 19.83 -22.48
N ASP A 133 -9.61 20.82 -22.98
CA ASP A 133 -8.20 20.64 -23.33
C ASP A 133 -7.34 20.75 -22.07
N VAL A 134 -6.34 19.88 -22.01
CA VAL A 134 -5.34 19.81 -20.94
C VAL A 134 -3.96 19.70 -21.56
N THR A 135 -3.00 20.41 -21.01
CA THR A 135 -1.58 20.25 -21.34
C THR A 135 -0.85 19.72 -20.12
N ILE A 136 0.34 19.13 -20.30
CA ILE A 136 1.13 18.71 -19.14
C ILE A 136 1.49 19.95 -18.28
N ALA A 137 1.68 21.11 -18.93
CA ALA A 137 1.97 22.37 -18.25
C ALA A 137 0.81 22.88 -17.39
N SER A 138 -0.45 22.47 -17.62
CA SER A 138 -1.58 22.89 -16.77
C SER A 138 -1.63 22.15 -15.42
N LEU A 139 -0.77 21.15 -15.20
CA LEU A 139 -0.74 20.35 -13.98
C LEU A 139 0.15 20.96 -12.87
N TYR A 140 0.91 22.00 -13.17
CA TYR A 140 1.82 22.64 -12.22
C TYR A 140 1.99 24.12 -12.56
N ARG A 141 2.56 24.89 -11.63
CA ARG A 141 2.91 26.29 -11.85
C ARG A 141 4.39 26.41 -12.17
N PHE A 142 4.75 27.18 -13.19
CA PHE A 142 6.14 27.42 -13.55
C PHE A 142 6.51 28.87 -13.23
N ASP A 143 7.48 29.05 -12.33
CA ASP A 143 7.96 30.38 -11.95
C ASP A 143 9.41 30.52 -12.39
N PRO A 144 9.72 31.42 -13.33
CA PRO A 144 11.06 31.46 -13.84
C PRO A 144 12.04 32.13 -12.85
N VAL A 145 13.07 31.42 -12.39
CA VAL A 145 14.06 31.87 -11.39
C VAL A 145 15.49 31.69 -11.91
N GLY A 146 16.32 32.74 -11.78
CA GLY A 146 17.75 32.73 -12.07
C GLY A 146 18.15 33.37 -13.41
N ASP A 147 19.46 33.54 -13.59
CA ASP A 147 20.05 34.20 -14.75
C ASP A 147 20.11 33.28 -15.97
N PRO A 148 19.88 33.79 -17.20
CA PRO A 148 19.96 33.01 -18.43
C PRO A 148 21.29 32.25 -18.56
N VAL A 149 21.20 30.93 -18.79
CA VAL A 149 22.36 30.13 -19.17
C VAL A 149 22.57 30.27 -20.67
N THR A 150 23.71 30.80 -21.08
CA THR A 150 24.11 30.82 -22.48
C THR A 150 24.49 29.41 -22.92
N ILE A 151 23.71 28.86 -23.85
CA ILE A 151 23.95 27.55 -24.43
C ILE A 151 24.37 27.74 -25.89
N THR A 152 25.53 27.22 -26.28
CA THR A 152 26.02 27.23 -27.66
C THR A 152 26.06 25.81 -28.24
N GLY A 153 25.51 25.65 -29.45
CA GLY A 153 25.60 24.41 -30.23
C GLY A 153 24.28 23.67 -30.48
N GLY A 154 24.28 22.86 -31.55
CA GLY A 154 23.21 21.95 -31.94
C GLY A 154 22.31 22.47 -33.07
N THR A 155 22.36 21.83 -34.24
CA THR A 155 21.50 22.15 -35.40
C THR A 155 20.55 21.00 -35.78
N GLY A 156 20.39 19.99 -34.92
CA GLY A 156 19.56 18.83 -35.19
C GLY A 156 18.11 18.98 -34.72
N GLN A 157 17.16 18.42 -35.48
CA GLN A 157 15.84 18.03 -34.97
C GLN A 157 15.95 16.62 -34.39
N GLY A 158 15.75 16.49 -33.08
CA GLY A 158 15.88 15.23 -32.37
C GLY A 158 14.53 14.56 -32.25
N ASP A 159 14.54 13.24 -32.19
CA ASP A 159 13.38 12.49 -31.72
C ASP A 159 13.05 12.92 -30.27
N ARG A 160 11.91 13.61 -30.10
CA ARG A 160 11.44 14.12 -28.81
C ARG A 160 11.16 12.97 -27.84
N LEU A 161 10.56 11.88 -28.33
CA LEU A 161 10.23 10.73 -27.51
C LEU A 161 11.52 10.12 -26.93
N PHE A 162 12.53 9.96 -27.78
CA PHE A 162 13.85 9.52 -27.31
C PHE A 162 14.41 10.44 -26.22
N ASN A 163 14.38 11.76 -26.44
CA ASN A 163 14.93 12.72 -25.49
C ASN A 163 14.19 12.66 -24.16
N LEU A 164 12.85 12.60 -24.16
CA LEU A 164 12.04 12.41 -22.95
C LEU A 164 12.44 11.13 -22.21
N PHE A 165 12.54 10.01 -22.92
CA PHE A 165 12.96 8.73 -22.33
C PHE A 165 14.35 8.82 -21.71
N MET A 166 15.31 9.45 -22.36
CA MET A 166 16.66 9.59 -21.81
C MET A 166 16.69 10.54 -20.61
N LEU A 167 15.95 11.65 -20.65
CA LEU A 167 15.89 12.62 -19.56
C LEU A 167 15.15 12.09 -18.34
N PHE A 168 14.23 11.13 -18.47
CA PHE A 168 13.60 10.44 -17.33
C PHE A 168 14.32 9.17 -16.86
N ALA A 169 15.32 8.69 -17.60
CA ALA A 169 16.12 7.54 -17.17
C ALA A 169 16.79 7.74 -15.79
N PRO A 170 17.33 8.92 -15.43
CA PRO A 170 17.86 9.17 -14.09
C PRO A 170 16.83 8.95 -12.98
N CYS A 171 15.58 9.39 -13.14
CA CYS A 171 14.51 9.16 -12.17
C CYS A 171 14.26 7.65 -11.93
N ARG A 172 14.30 6.85 -12.99
CA ARG A 172 13.94 5.42 -12.92
C ARG A 172 15.12 4.47 -12.70
N LEU A 173 16.33 4.86 -13.09
CA LEU A 173 17.56 4.06 -13.02
C LEU A 173 18.59 4.68 -12.08
N HIS A 174 18.13 5.47 -11.10
CA HIS A 174 18.99 6.18 -10.15
C HIS A 174 19.92 5.22 -9.38
N SER A 175 21.03 5.78 -8.88
CA SER A 175 22.08 5.02 -8.18
C SER A 175 21.63 4.40 -6.86
N GLY A 176 20.54 4.89 -6.27
CA GLY A 176 19.97 4.35 -5.02
C GLY A 176 19.21 3.03 -5.19
N LEU A 177 18.99 2.57 -6.43
CA LEU A 177 18.44 1.24 -6.66
C LEU A 177 19.44 0.16 -6.22
N ARG A 178 18.88 -0.97 -5.75
CA ARG A 178 19.72 -2.13 -5.42
C ARG A 178 20.54 -2.56 -6.65
N PRO A 179 21.83 -2.87 -6.48
CA PRO A 179 22.72 -3.26 -7.58
C PRO A 179 22.17 -4.42 -8.42
N GLU A 180 21.48 -5.40 -7.81
CA GLU A 180 20.92 -6.54 -8.54
C GLU A 180 19.68 -6.18 -9.38
N TYR A 181 18.90 -5.17 -8.98
CA TYR A 181 17.64 -4.83 -9.64
C TYR A 181 17.86 -3.90 -10.84
N ARG A 182 18.88 -3.04 -10.74
CA ARG A 182 19.16 -2.03 -11.75
C ARG A 182 19.40 -2.60 -13.15
N PRO A 183 20.19 -3.68 -13.36
CA PRO A 183 20.36 -4.28 -14.69
C PRO A 183 19.04 -4.78 -15.28
N VAL A 184 18.19 -5.42 -14.47
CA VAL A 184 16.88 -5.94 -14.93
C VAL A 184 15.99 -4.78 -15.38
N LEU A 185 15.97 -3.70 -14.61
CA LEU A 185 15.19 -2.52 -14.96
C LEU A 185 15.77 -1.81 -16.20
N ALA A 186 17.09 -1.73 -16.32
CA ALA A 186 17.76 -1.19 -17.50
C ALA A 186 17.42 -1.97 -18.77
N THR A 187 17.40 -3.30 -18.72
CA THR A 187 16.97 -4.15 -19.84
C THR A 187 15.52 -3.87 -20.22
N ARG A 188 14.61 -3.78 -19.24
CA ARG A 188 13.20 -3.43 -19.51
C ARG A 188 13.08 -2.04 -20.13
N TYR A 189 13.84 -1.07 -19.63
CA TYR A 189 13.88 0.30 -20.15
C TYR A 189 14.36 0.31 -21.60
N ALA A 190 15.43 -0.42 -21.90
CA ALA A 190 15.96 -0.56 -23.26
C ALA A 190 14.95 -1.25 -24.21
N ASN A 191 14.23 -2.27 -23.73
CA ASN A 191 13.22 -2.96 -24.55
C ASN A 191 12.05 -2.05 -24.95
N VAL A 192 11.64 -1.12 -24.09
CA VAL A 192 10.61 -0.12 -24.43
C VAL A 192 11.10 0.82 -25.55
N MET A 193 12.41 1.04 -25.62
CA MET A 193 13.07 1.88 -26.62
C MET A 193 13.61 1.09 -27.82
N ALA A 194 13.32 -0.21 -27.94
CA ALA A 194 13.93 -1.06 -28.97
C ALA A 194 13.67 -0.56 -30.41
N ASP A 195 12.51 0.06 -30.63
CA ASP A 195 12.13 0.65 -31.92
C ASP A 195 12.85 1.97 -32.22
N ILE A 196 13.48 2.59 -31.20
CA ILE A 196 14.16 3.88 -31.28
C ILE A 196 15.67 3.62 -31.34
N LEU A 197 16.16 3.31 -32.54
CA LEU A 197 17.57 3.01 -32.83
C LEU A 197 18.49 4.21 -32.48
N LYS A 198 19.07 4.22 -31.28
CA LYS A 198 20.07 5.22 -30.88
C LYS A 198 21.17 4.65 -29.98
N PRO A 199 22.38 5.26 -30.02
CA PRO A 199 23.60 4.64 -29.51
C PRO A 199 23.78 4.72 -27.98
N LEU A 200 23.00 5.53 -27.26
CA LEU A 200 23.23 5.79 -25.84
C LEU A 200 22.41 4.85 -24.95
N ALA A 201 23.10 4.05 -24.15
CA ALA A 201 22.46 3.14 -23.20
C ALA A 201 21.84 3.93 -22.00
N PRO A 202 20.53 3.77 -21.70
CA PRO A 202 19.85 4.51 -20.64
C PRO A 202 20.48 4.35 -19.24
N ALA A 203 21.01 3.16 -18.93
CA ALA A 203 21.67 2.90 -17.65
C ALA A 203 22.99 3.66 -17.50
N ALA A 204 23.79 3.73 -18.56
CA ALA A 204 25.04 4.48 -18.59
C ALA A 204 24.78 5.98 -18.48
N TRP A 205 23.71 6.46 -19.12
CA TRP A 205 23.26 7.84 -19.01
C TRP A 205 22.82 8.19 -17.58
N ALA A 206 21.96 7.37 -16.97
CA ALA A 206 21.47 7.60 -15.61
C ALA A 206 22.60 7.70 -14.56
N LEU A 207 23.73 7.00 -14.76
CA LEU A 207 24.91 7.12 -13.89
C LEU A 207 25.57 8.51 -13.94
N LYS A 208 25.46 9.21 -15.07
CA LYS A 208 26.08 10.53 -15.29
C LYS A 208 25.25 11.69 -14.72
N CYS A 209 24.03 11.40 -14.30
CA CYS A 209 23.06 12.38 -13.79
C CYS A 209 22.71 12.11 -12.31
N PRO A 210 23.69 12.05 -11.39
CA PRO A 210 23.40 11.76 -9.99
C PRO A 210 22.60 12.89 -9.34
N GLY A 211 21.63 12.54 -8.50
CA GLY A 211 20.88 13.50 -7.68
C GLY A 211 19.81 14.30 -8.42
N TRP A 212 19.58 14.06 -9.72
CA TRP A 212 18.48 14.69 -10.46
C TRP A 212 17.12 14.39 -9.81
N ASP A 213 16.94 13.16 -9.32
CA ASP A 213 15.76 12.69 -8.60
C ASP A 213 15.50 13.42 -7.28
N GLN A 214 16.53 14.06 -6.71
CA GLN A 214 16.41 14.86 -5.49
C GLN A 214 15.93 16.29 -5.77
N GLN A 215 16.05 16.76 -7.02
CA GLN A 215 15.71 18.14 -7.37
C GLN A 215 14.17 18.29 -7.51
N PRO A 216 13.54 19.24 -6.79
CA PRO A 216 12.08 19.37 -6.74
C PRO A 216 11.40 19.62 -8.10
N ALA A 217 11.90 20.55 -8.91
CA ALA A 217 11.33 20.88 -10.22
C ALA A 217 11.37 19.69 -11.20
N TYR A 218 12.47 18.92 -11.20
CA TYR A 218 12.59 17.70 -12.00
C TYR A 218 11.61 16.61 -11.52
N ALA A 219 11.47 16.42 -10.21
CA ALA A 219 10.49 15.48 -9.65
C ALA A 219 9.04 15.87 -9.95
N ALA A 220 8.72 17.16 -9.88
CA ALA A 220 7.39 17.70 -10.21
C ALA A 220 7.07 17.52 -11.70
N LEU A 221 8.04 17.76 -12.59
CA LEU A 221 7.89 17.45 -14.01
C LEU A 221 7.64 15.96 -14.23
N ALA A 222 8.46 15.08 -13.64
CA ALA A 222 8.26 13.63 -13.76
C ALA A 222 6.85 13.20 -13.31
N ALA A 223 6.36 13.77 -12.21
CA ALA A 223 5.00 13.55 -11.71
C ALA A 223 3.93 14.07 -12.67
N ALA A 224 4.09 15.27 -13.24
CA ALA A 224 3.16 15.83 -14.22
C ALA A 224 3.07 14.97 -15.48
N TYR A 225 4.20 14.49 -16.00
CA TYR A 225 4.21 13.56 -17.13
C TYR A 225 3.47 12.27 -16.79
N ASP A 226 3.73 11.65 -15.63
CA ASP A 226 3.05 10.42 -15.22
C ASP A 226 1.54 10.63 -15.07
N MET A 227 1.13 11.69 -14.37
CA MET A 227 -0.27 12.04 -14.13
C MET A 227 -1.03 12.27 -15.45
N PHE A 228 -0.44 13.04 -16.37
CA PHE A 228 -1.03 13.28 -17.68
C PHE A 228 -1.16 12.00 -18.51
N LEU A 229 -0.10 11.20 -18.59
CA LEU A 229 -0.06 9.99 -19.40
C LEU A 229 -0.92 8.86 -18.82
N PHE A 230 -1.11 8.84 -17.50
CA PHE A 230 -2.07 7.98 -16.85
C PHE A 230 -3.51 8.34 -17.26
N LYS A 231 -3.87 9.63 -17.22
CA LYS A 231 -5.19 10.11 -17.65
C LYS A 231 -5.44 9.92 -19.15
N THR A 232 -4.38 10.03 -19.96
CA THR A 232 -4.43 9.98 -21.42
C THR A 232 -3.82 8.67 -21.94
N GLU A 233 -4.39 7.52 -21.54
CA GLU A 233 -3.83 6.20 -21.86
C GLU A 233 -3.60 5.93 -23.36
N THR A 234 -4.34 6.61 -24.23
CA THR A 234 -4.22 6.49 -25.70
C THR A 234 -3.18 7.44 -26.31
N HIS A 235 -2.53 8.29 -25.51
CA HIS A 235 -1.54 9.25 -25.99
C HIS A 235 -0.30 8.53 -26.53
N GLU A 236 0.36 9.10 -27.53
CA GLU A 236 1.56 8.50 -28.16
C GLU A 236 2.70 8.21 -27.17
N TYR A 237 2.75 8.97 -26.07
CA TYR A 237 3.75 8.84 -25.00
C TYR A 237 3.32 7.90 -23.85
N ALA A 238 2.10 7.34 -23.88
CA ALA A 238 1.57 6.51 -22.77
C ALA A 238 2.34 5.20 -22.55
N LYS A 239 3.23 4.80 -23.48
CA LYS A 239 4.14 3.65 -23.31
C LYS A 239 5.12 3.81 -22.14
N VAL A 240 5.29 5.02 -21.59
CA VAL A 240 6.38 5.34 -20.66
C VAL A 240 6.11 4.86 -19.22
N LEU A 241 4.86 4.75 -18.74
CA LEU A 241 4.60 4.61 -17.29
C LEU A 241 3.34 3.78 -16.93
N ARG A 242 3.44 2.98 -15.85
CA ARG A 242 2.32 2.36 -15.11
C ARG A 242 2.75 1.95 -13.70
N THR A 243 2.07 2.47 -12.68
CA THR A 243 1.81 1.78 -11.40
C THR A 243 0.59 2.43 -10.73
N ALA A 244 -0.52 1.70 -10.62
CA ALA A 244 -1.66 2.07 -9.78
C ALA A 244 -1.85 1.03 -8.66
N ILE A 245 -2.27 1.48 -7.48
CA ILE A 245 -2.65 0.65 -6.33
C ILE A 245 -4.17 0.54 -6.32
N ARG A 246 -4.72 -0.65 -6.03
CA ARG A 246 -6.17 -0.87 -5.86
C ARG A 246 -6.53 -0.86 -4.37
N ALA A 247 -7.60 -0.15 -4.01
CA ALA A 247 -8.03 0.08 -2.62
C ALA A 247 -9.06 -0.95 -2.08
N ASP A 248 -9.70 -1.73 -2.95
CA ASP A 248 -10.88 -2.56 -2.62
C ASP A 248 -10.64 -3.60 -1.51
N ASP A 249 -9.41 -4.12 -1.37
CA ASP A 249 -9.08 -5.16 -0.38
C ASP A 249 -8.84 -4.61 1.05
N MET A 250 -8.76 -3.28 1.24
CA MET A 250 -8.34 -2.70 2.53
C MET A 250 -9.48 -2.58 3.56
N LEU A 251 -10.74 -2.59 3.13
CA LEU A 251 -11.89 -2.45 4.04
C LEU A 251 -12.13 -3.69 4.89
N GLY A 252 -11.99 -4.87 4.29
CA GLY A 252 -12.01 -6.12 5.05
C GLY A 252 -10.93 -6.15 6.13
N ALA A 253 -9.78 -5.51 5.89
CA ALA A 253 -8.67 -5.46 6.84
C ALA A 253 -8.95 -4.55 8.05
N SER A 254 -9.80 -3.53 7.93
CA SER A 254 -10.12 -2.60 9.02
C SER A 254 -10.75 -3.30 10.24
N TYR A 255 -11.62 -4.28 10.01
CA TYR A 255 -12.26 -5.09 11.06
C TYR A 255 -11.26 -5.95 11.85
N TRP A 256 -10.06 -6.16 11.32
CA TRP A 256 -8.98 -6.92 11.93
C TRP A 256 -7.97 -6.04 12.68
N ILE A 257 -8.25 -4.74 12.80
CA ILE A 257 -7.40 -3.81 13.55
C ILE A 257 -7.89 -3.76 15.00
N TRP A 258 -7.16 -4.45 15.88
CA TRP A 258 -7.52 -4.56 17.30
C TRP A 258 -6.55 -3.80 18.22
N ASN A 259 -5.64 -3.04 17.64
CA ASN A 259 -4.68 -2.20 18.36
C ASN A 259 -4.99 -0.72 18.10
N GLY A 260 -5.02 0.09 19.17
CA GLY A 260 -5.36 1.51 19.09
C GLY A 260 -4.41 2.33 18.22
N ARG A 261 -3.10 2.11 18.30
CA ARG A 261 -2.13 2.84 17.44
C ARG A 261 -2.21 2.41 15.98
N LEU A 262 -2.47 1.13 15.73
CA LEU A 262 -2.72 0.62 14.38
C LEU A 262 -3.99 1.25 13.80
N ALA A 263 -5.03 1.43 14.63
CA ALA A 263 -6.24 2.14 14.24
C ALA A 263 -5.96 3.62 13.96
N ASP A 264 -5.15 4.29 14.77
CA ASP A 264 -4.74 5.68 14.54
C ASP A 264 -4.00 5.83 13.20
N GLU A 265 -3.04 4.95 12.90
CA GLU A 265 -2.34 4.97 11.61
C GLU A 265 -3.25 4.64 10.43
N PHE A 266 -4.25 3.78 10.63
CA PHE A 266 -5.25 3.45 9.61
C PHE A 266 -6.18 4.64 9.35
N GLU A 267 -6.77 5.23 10.40
CA GLU A 267 -7.61 6.43 10.31
C GLU A 267 -6.86 7.58 9.61
N LYS A 268 -5.59 7.78 9.99
CA LYS A 268 -4.69 8.73 9.34
C LYS A 268 -4.57 8.47 7.83
N ILE A 269 -4.35 7.23 7.41
CA ILE A 269 -4.23 6.92 5.98
C ILE A 269 -5.57 7.09 5.25
N PHE A 270 -6.69 6.80 5.88
CA PHE A 270 -8.02 6.87 5.27
C PHE A 270 -8.78 8.16 5.58
N LYS A 271 -8.06 9.27 5.75
CA LYS A 271 -8.67 10.57 6.00
C LYS A 271 -9.58 10.96 4.82
N ASP A 272 -10.79 11.41 5.15
CA ASP A 272 -11.76 11.86 4.16
C ASP A 272 -11.21 13.04 3.33
N GLY A 273 -11.52 13.06 2.03
CA GLY A 273 -11.20 14.19 1.14
C GLY A 273 -9.81 14.14 0.50
N GLU A 274 -9.02 13.10 0.76
CA GLU A 274 -7.68 12.92 0.20
C GLU A 274 -7.65 12.29 -1.21
N GLU A 275 -8.80 12.13 -1.89
CA GLU A 275 -8.91 11.57 -3.25
C GLU A 275 -8.17 10.23 -3.46
N LEU A 276 -8.04 9.40 -2.42
CA LEU A 276 -7.30 8.12 -2.45
C LEU A 276 -7.91 7.06 -3.38
N ASP A 277 -9.22 7.18 -3.62
CA ASP A 277 -10.02 6.38 -4.53
C ASP A 277 -9.94 6.88 -5.99
N LYS A 278 -9.36 8.07 -6.21
CA LYS A 278 -9.28 8.72 -7.51
C LYS A 278 -7.88 8.59 -8.08
N ALA A 279 -7.70 7.64 -8.99
CA ALA A 279 -6.40 7.29 -9.55
C ALA A 279 -5.74 8.40 -10.39
N ASP A 280 -6.54 9.31 -10.94
CA ASP A 280 -6.10 10.48 -11.72
C ASP A 280 -6.06 11.78 -10.90
N SER A 281 -5.96 11.67 -9.58
CA SER A 281 -5.75 12.81 -8.66
C SER A 281 -4.28 13.16 -8.47
N TYR A 282 -4.02 14.23 -7.73
CA TYR A 282 -2.68 14.57 -7.24
C TYR A 282 -2.14 13.61 -6.17
N THR A 283 -2.99 12.80 -5.54
CA THR A 283 -2.64 11.98 -4.36
C THR A 283 -1.53 10.94 -4.63
N PRO A 284 -1.56 10.16 -5.73
CA PRO A 284 -0.45 9.26 -6.08
C PRO A 284 0.89 9.97 -6.27
N TYR A 285 0.83 11.27 -6.56
CA TYR A 285 1.96 12.11 -6.92
C TYR A 285 2.43 13.04 -5.79
N TYR A 286 1.91 12.84 -4.56
CA TYR A 286 2.18 13.67 -3.39
C TYR A 286 3.67 14.04 -3.22
N ALA A 287 4.57 13.05 -3.30
CA ALA A 287 6.00 13.27 -3.13
C ALA A 287 6.68 13.92 -4.35
N GLY A 288 6.15 13.68 -5.55
CA GLY A 288 6.66 14.22 -6.81
C GLY A 288 6.36 15.70 -6.96
N PHE A 289 5.12 16.10 -6.71
CA PHE A 289 4.70 17.51 -6.67
C PHE A 289 5.06 18.22 -5.36
N LYS A 290 5.73 17.55 -4.43
CA LYS A 290 6.15 18.13 -3.13
C LYS A 290 5.01 18.74 -2.33
N LEU A 291 3.81 18.14 -2.41
CA LEU A 291 2.60 18.68 -1.81
C LEU A 291 2.66 18.77 -0.27
N GLY A 292 3.61 18.07 0.34
CA GLY A 292 4.04 18.34 1.70
C GLY A 292 5.43 17.79 1.97
N THR A 293 5.96 18.11 3.14
CA THR A 293 7.34 17.74 3.53
C THR A 293 7.52 16.23 3.73
N ARG A 294 6.46 15.55 4.15
CA ARG A 294 6.41 14.11 4.37
C ARG A 294 5.07 13.55 3.93
N SER A 295 5.07 12.37 3.33
CA SER A 295 3.84 11.70 2.92
C SER A 295 3.20 10.99 4.11
N PRO A 296 1.91 11.27 4.42
CA PRO A 296 1.17 10.57 5.48
C PRO A 296 0.99 9.07 5.15
N TYR A 297 1.10 8.71 3.87
CA TYR A 297 0.94 7.34 3.35
C TYR A 297 2.23 6.52 3.36
N SER A 298 3.34 7.11 3.79
CA SER A 298 4.63 6.42 3.78
C SER A 298 4.74 5.38 4.90
N ALA A 299 5.48 4.31 4.64
CA ALA A 299 5.75 3.26 5.64
C ALA A 299 6.45 3.81 6.91
N THR A 300 7.21 4.90 6.78
CA THR A 300 7.84 5.58 7.93
C THR A 300 6.86 6.42 8.73
N MET A 301 5.78 6.92 8.12
CA MET A 301 4.74 7.62 8.86
C MET A 301 3.71 6.66 9.45
N SER A 302 3.50 5.48 8.85
CA SER A 302 2.60 4.43 9.37
C SER A 302 3.32 3.07 9.51
N PRO A 303 4.30 2.99 10.43
CA PRO A 303 5.18 1.83 10.58
C PRO A 303 4.48 0.60 11.17
N GLN A 304 3.51 0.76 12.07
CA GLN A 304 2.77 -0.38 12.61
C GLN A 304 1.83 -0.99 11.57
N LEU A 305 1.15 -0.16 10.79
CA LEU A 305 0.30 -0.64 9.70
C LEU A 305 1.13 -1.34 8.62
N HIS A 306 2.28 -0.76 8.25
CA HIS A 306 3.25 -1.39 7.35
C HIS A 306 3.69 -2.76 7.88
N TYR A 307 4.06 -2.83 9.17
CA TYR A 307 4.50 -4.08 9.79
C TYR A 307 3.38 -5.12 9.87
N PHE A 308 2.16 -4.70 10.23
CA PHE A 308 0.96 -5.54 10.31
C PHE A 308 0.64 -6.19 8.96
N VAL A 309 0.49 -5.39 7.90
CA VAL A 309 0.15 -5.87 6.55
C VAL A 309 1.22 -6.81 6.02
N HIS A 310 2.49 -6.48 6.21
CA HIS A 310 3.58 -7.33 5.73
C HIS A 310 3.76 -8.59 6.56
N THR A 311 3.43 -8.60 7.85
CA THR A 311 3.39 -9.83 8.66
C THR A 311 2.34 -10.82 8.15
N ILE A 312 1.13 -10.33 7.85
CA ILE A 312 0.08 -11.16 7.22
C ILE A 312 0.54 -11.69 5.86
N GLY A 313 1.18 -10.84 5.06
CA GLY A 313 1.75 -11.24 3.78
C GLY A 313 2.86 -12.28 3.91
N CYS A 314 3.71 -12.20 4.93
CA CYS A 314 4.73 -13.22 5.23
C CYS A 314 4.07 -14.57 5.55
N LEU A 315 3.03 -14.59 6.38
CA LEU A 315 2.25 -15.80 6.69
C LEU A 315 1.56 -16.37 5.44
N SER A 316 1.27 -15.52 4.45
CA SER A 316 0.71 -15.90 3.15
C SER A 316 1.78 -16.22 2.09
N ASN A 317 3.06 -16.29 2.47
CA ASN A 317 4.20 -16.51 1.58
C ASN A 317 4.33 -15.50 0.43
N SER A 318 3.93 -14.24 0.67
CA SER A 318 4.09 -13.15 -0.29
C SER A 318 5.55 -12.72 -0.37
N LYS A 319 6.18 -12.95 -1.53
CA LYS A 319 7.57 -12.51 -1.79
C LYS A 319 7.77 -11.00 -1.60
N ARG A 320 6.74 -10.19 -1.88
CA ARG A 320 6.75 -8.73 -1.66
C ARG A 320 6.89 -8.42 -0.17
N SER A 321 6.08 -9.07 0.67
CA SER A 321 6.07 -8.82 2.11
C SER A 321 7.27 -9.42 2.83
N ILE A 322 7.73 -10.60 2.42
CA ILE A 322 8.94 -11.23 2.95
C ILE A 322 10.15 -10.30 2.82
N ASN A 323 10.24 -9.59 1.70
CA ASN A 323 11.35 -8.69 1.41
C ASN A 323 11.05 -7.21 1.72
N ALA A 324 9.93 -6.91 2.38
CA ALA A 324 9.61 -5.56 2.79
C ALA A 324 10.60 -5.10 3.86
N ARG A 325 11.05 -3.84 3.77
CA ARG A 325 12.00 -3.26 4.73
C ARG A 325 11.38 -3.24 6.13
N ALA A 326 12.14 -3.71 7.12
CA ALA A 326 11.78 -3.54 8.52
C ALA A 326 12.08 -2.10 8.94
N ILE A 327 11.09 -1.42 9.51
CA ILE A 327 11.23 -0.09 10.10
C ILE A 327 11.19 -0.32 11.61
N ALA A 328 12.30 -0.03 12.29
CA ALA A 328 12.45 -0.29 13.71
C ALA A 328 11.78 0.82 14.52
N GLU A 329 10.69 0.51 15.22
CA GLU A 329 9.91 1.45 16.02
C GLU A 329 9.23 0.80 17.24
N VAL A 330 8.69 1.64 18.13
CA VAL A 330 7.96 1.25 19.34
C VAL A 330 6.57 0.71 18.96
N GLY A 331 6.20 -0.46 19.47
CA GLY A 331 4.86 -1.05 19.26
C GLY A 331 4.77 -2.15 18.19
N ILE A 332 5.91 -2.57 17.60
CA ILE A 332 5.95 -3.68 16.63
C ILE A 332 5.34 -4.98 17.18
N LYS A 333 5.46 -5.22 18.49
CA LYS A 333 4.95 -6.44 19.12
C LYS A 333 3.44 -6.55 18.99
N ASP A 334 2.71 -5.48 19.29
CA ASP A 334 1.24 -5.52 19.27
C ASP A 334 0.72 -5.66 17.84
N ALA A 335 1.32 -4.94 16.89
CA ALA A 335 1.01 -5.06 15.47
C ALA A 335 1.31 -6.48 14.94
N ARG A 336 2.43 -7.06 15.36
CA ARG A 336 2.79 -8.45 15.04
C ARG A 336 1.76 -9.42 15.62
N ASP A 337 1.48 -9.34 16.91
CA ASP A 337 0.64 -10.31 17.61
C ASP A 337 -0.81 -10.28 17.07
N ASN A 338 -1.33 -9.08 16.75
CA ASN A 338 -2.58 -8.94 16.00
C ASN A 338 -2.49 -9.61 14.61
N ALA A 339 -1.44 -9.29 13.84
CA ALA A 339 -1.23 -9.88 12.50
C ALA A 339 -1.10 -11.40 12.49
N LEU A 340 -0.55 -12.01 13.55
CA LEU A 340 -0.44 -13.46 13.67
C LEU A 340 -1.82 -14.13 13.72
N ILE A 341 -2.77 -13.53 14.45
CA ILE A 341 -4.15 -14.03 14.53
C ILE A 341 -4.78 -13.93 13.13
N VAL A 342 -4.68 -12.76 12.51
CA VAL A 342 -5.22 -12.51 11.16
C VAL A 342 -4.63 -13.48 10.15
N GLY A 343 -3.31 -13.66 10.15
CA GLY A 343 -2.64 -14.58 9.23
C GLY A 343 -2.99 -16.04 9.49
N TYR A 344 -3.20 -16.45 10.74
CA TYR A 344 -3.71 -17.79 11.05
C TYR A 344 -5.10 -18.01 10.42
N VAL A 345 -6.01 -17.06 10.57
CA VAL A 345 -7.39 -17.16 10.05
C VAL A 345 -7.41 -17.10 8.52
N ILE A 346 -6.72 -16.12 7.93
CA ILE A 346 -6.80 -15.84 6.49
C ILE A 346 -5.94 -16.81 5.69
N ALA A 347 -4.66 -16.99 6.07
CA ALA A 347 -3.72 -17.81 5.33
C ALA A 347 -3.81 -19.30 5.69
N GLY A 348 -4.08 -19.61 6.96
CA GLY A 348 -4.13 -20.99 7.47
C GLY A 348 -5.43 -21.74 7.14
N ARG A 349 -6.57 -21.06 7.00
CA ARG A 349 -7.88 -21.70 6.74
C ARG A 349 -8.34 -21.48 5.32
N ARG A 350 -7.94 -22.33 4.37
CA ARG A 350 -8.51 -22.28 3.01
C ARG A 350 -9.89 -22.96 3.01
N ARG A 351 -10.93 -22.21 2.65
CA ARG A 351 -12.27 -22.77 2.45
C ARG A 351 -12.31 -23.36 1.06
N HIS A 352 -12.20 -24.68 0.97
CA HIS A 352 -12.44 -25.39 -0.29
C HIS A 352 -13.93 -25.62 -0.43
N VAL A 353 -14.54 -25.05 -1.48
CA VAL A 353 -15.93 -25.30 -1.86
C VAL A 353 -15.91 -25.92 -3.25
N ALA A 354 -16.58 -27.05 -3.43
CA ALA A 354 -16.70 -27.69 -4.74
C ALA A 354 -17.38 -26.73 -5.72
N GLN A 355 -16.70 -26.40 -6.82
CA GLN A 355 -17.22 -25.49 -7.86
C GLN A 355 -17.94 -26.24 -8.99
N PHE A 356 -17.70 -27.54 -9.12
CA PHE A 356 -18.28 -28.37 -10.17
C PHE A 356 -18.92 -29.61 -9.54
N TYR A 357 -20.13 -29.91 -9.97
CA TYR A 357 -20.87 -31.11 -9.58
C TYR A 357 -21.72 -31.59 -10.76
N ARG A 358 -21.99 -32.89 -10.81
CA ARG A 358 -22.97 -33.45 -11.76
C ARG A 358 -24.37 -33.05 -11.34
N PRO A 359 -25.29 -32.69 -12.26
CA PRO A 359 -26.66 -32.30 -11.93
C PRO A 359 -27.42 -33.35 -11.09
N SER A 360 -27.15 -34.64 -11.28
CA SER A 360 -27.76 -35.73 -10.51
C SER A 360 -27.24 -35.87 -9.08
N GLY A 361 -26.18 -35.15 -8.70
CA GLY A 361 -25.56 -35.21 -7.37
C GLY A 361 -25.69 -33.91 -6.57
N VAL A 362 -26.45 -32.92 -7.06
CA VAL A 362 -26.56 -31.59 -6.45
C VAL A 362 -26.94 -31.67 -4.96
N GLU A 363 -27.81 -32.60 -4.59
CA GLU A 363 -28.25 -32.78 -3.19
C GLU A 363 -27.16 -33.33 -2.27
N LEU A 364 -26.26 -34.18 -2.77
CA LEU A 364 -25.11 -34.71 -2.00
C LEU A 364 -24.05 -33.65 -1.70
N TRP A 365 -24.00 -32.58 -2.50
CA TRP A 365 -23.00 -31.51 -2.40
C TRP A 365 -23.58 -30.18 -1.92
N ARG A 366 -24.88 -30.11 -1.59
CA ARG A 366 -25.40 -28.98 -0.82
C ARG A 366 -24.66 -28.96 0.51
N VAL A 367 -23.96 -27.86 0.77
CA VAL A 367 -23.41 -27.59 2.11
C VAL A 367 -24.59 -27.77 3.07
N PRO A 368 -24.53 -28.72 4.03
CA PRO A 368 -25.59 -28.85 5.01
C PRO A 368 -25.83 -27.46 5.59
N GLU A 369 -27.08 -26.99 5.62
CA GLU A 369 -27.39 -25.76 6.33
C GLU A 369 -26.77 -25.88 7.72
N LEU A 370 -25.89 -24.92 8.04
CA LEU A 370 -25.29 -24.82 9.36
C LEU A 370 -26.45 -24.73 10.33
N ARG A 371 -26.79 -25.85 10.99
CA ARG A 371 -27.83 -25.84 12.01
C ARG A 371 -27.39 -24.81 13.04
N PRO A 372 -28.20 -23.76 13.32
CA PRO A 372 -27.95 -22.91 14.46
C PRO A 372 -27.80 -23.83 15.67
N ARG A 373 -26.68 -23.73 16.37
CA ARG A 373 -26.46 -24.51 17.59
C ARG A 373 -27.52 -24.06 18.59
N VAL A 374 -28.52 -24.91 18.84
CA VAL A 374 -29.69 -24.61 19.69
C VAL A 374 -29.24 -24.25 21.11
N ASP A 375 -28.05 -24.71 21.49
CA ASP A 375 -27.37 -24.50 22.77
C ASP A 375 -26.94 -23.03 23.05
N CYS A 376 -27.07 -22.13 22.07
CA CYS A 376 -26.71 -20.71 22.23
C CYS A 376 -27.91 -19.77 22.37
N LEU A 377 -29.14 -20.30 22.44
CA LEU A 377 -30.34 -19.51 22.73
C LEU A 377 -30.61 -19.48 24.24
N PRO A 378 -30.76 -18.29 24.86
CA PRO A 378 -31.14 -18.20 26.25
C PRO A 378 -32.57 -18.76 26.43
N GLY A 379 -32.71 -19.92 27.09
CA GLY A 379 -34.02 -20.50 27.45
C GLY A 379 -34.17 -22.02 27.34
N ALA A 380 -33.14 -22.79 27.00
CA ALA A 380 -33.24 -24.25 26.83
C ALA A 380 -33.15 -25.07 28.15
N GLU A 381 -33.65 -24.55 29.27
CA GLU A 381 -33.87 -25.32 30.50
C GLU A 381 -35.36 -25.66 30.64
N ALA A 382 -35.85 -26.64 29.90
CA ALA A 382 -37.11 -27.33 30.22
C ALA A 382 -37.34 -28.55 29.31
N ALA A 383 -36.61 -29.64 29.57
CA ALA A 383 -37.08 -30.98 29.20
C ALA A 383 -36.43 -32.00 30.15
N GLY A 384 -37.09 -32.23 31.28
CA GLY A 384 -36.69 -33.23 32.25
C GLY A 384 -37.17 -34.63 31.91
N GLY A 385 -36.37 -35.61 32.34
CA GLY A 385 -36.79 -36.95 32.77
C GLY A 385 -36.18 -38.11 31.97
N PRO A 386 -36.19 -39.33 32.53
CA PRO A 386 -35.68 -39.77 33.84
C PRO A 386 -34.51 -40.77 33.63
N GLY A 387 -33.52 -40.86 34.53
CA GLY A 387 -33.56 -41.81 35.64
C GLY A 387 -33.05 -43.19 35.19
N ASP A 388 -31.79 -43.50 35.51
CA ASP A 388 -31.36 -44.85 35.93
C ASP A 388 -30.00 -44.73 36.64
N GLN A 389 -29.92 -45.43 37.77
CA GLN A 389 -28.92 -45.36 38.83
C GLN A 389 -28.06 -46.65 38.81
N GLU A 390 -26.85 -46.51 39.38
CA GLU A 390 -26.01 -47.56 40.01
C GLU A 390 -25.16 -48.47 39.06
N ASP A 391 -23.88 -48.78 39.30
CA ASP A 391 -23.05 -48.70 40.50
C ASP A 391 -21.53 -48.84 40.20
N ASP A 392 -20.73 -48.51 41.23
CA ASP A 392 -19.48 -49.16 41.68
C ASP A 392 -18.06 -48.60 41.37
N LEU A 393 -17.60 -47.83 42.37
CA LEU A 393 -16.36 -47.93 43.17
C LEU A 393 -14.98 -48.23 42.54
N GLY A 394 -14.04 -47.33 42.84
CA GLY A 394 -12.60 -47.58 42.75
C GLY A 394 -11.72 -46.42 43.24
N SER A 395 -11.61 -46.26 44.55
CA SER A 395 -10.69 -45.34 45.26
C SER A 395 -9.22 -45.67 45.00
N VAL A 396 -8.39 -44.68 44.60
CA VAL A 396 -7.00 -44.56 45.08
C VAL A 396 -6.56 -43.09 45.13
N SER A 397 -5.77 -42.84 46.17
CA SER A 397 -5.34 -41.62 46.84
C SER A 397 -4.43 -40.63 46.11
N SER A 398 -4.63 -39.35 46.43
CA SER A 398 -3.64 -38.42 47.00
C SER A 398 -2.26 -38.32 46.34
N ALA A 399 -2.16 -37.57 45.24
CA ALA A 399 -0.91 -36.94 44.78
C ALA A 399 -1.10 -35.69 43.88
N SER A 400 -2.27 -35.04 43.86
CA SER A 400 -2.56 -33.99 42.84
C SER A 400 -2.59 -32.54 43.36
N SER A 401 -1.94 -32.24 44.48
CA SER A 401 -2.06 -30.90 45.11
C SER A 401 -0.94 -29.91 44.76
N ILE A 402 0.12 -30.30 44.04
CA ILE A 402 1.25 -29.39 43.74
C ILE A 402 1.47 -29.21 42.23
N THR A 403 1.14 -30.21 41.40
CA THR A 403 1.15 -30.10 39.93
C THR A 403 -0.05 -29.35 39.36
N SER A 404 -1.12 -29.12 40.12
CA SER A 404 -2.30 -28.37 39.63
C SER A 404 -2.12 -26.84 39.68
N ARG A 405 -1.06 -26.32 40.31
CA ARG A 405 -0.78 -24.87 40.35
C ARG A 405 0.06 -24.36 39.19
N VAL A 406 0.80 -25.22 38.48
CA VAL A 406 1.64 -24.79 37.33
C VAL A 406 0.91 -24.94 35.99
N VAL A 407 -0.18 -25.73 35.93
CA VAL A 407 -0.99 -25.91 34.71
C VAL A 407 -2.07 -24.82 34.55
N ARG A 408 -2.27 -23.95 35.54
CA ARG A 408 -3.22 -22.82 35.46
C ARG A 408 -2.70 -21.58 34.72
N ASP A 409 -1.43 -21.57 34.29
CA ASP A 409 -0.81 -20.38 33.71
C ASP A 409 -1.14 -20.13 32.22
N PHE A 410 -1.87 -21.03 31.58
CA PHE A 410 -2.41 -20.82 30.24
C PHE A 410 -3.91 -21.03 30.29
N GLY A 411 -4.67 -19.94 30.46
CA GLY A 411 -6.14 -19.93 30.51
C GLY A 411 -6.82 -20.31 29.19
N GLU A 412 -6.34 -21.37 28.53
CA GLU A 412 -7.01 -22.01 27.41
C GLU A 412 -8.13 -22.87 27.97
N ASP A 413 -9.38 -22.54 27.64
CA ASP A 413 -10.49 -23.47 27.83
C ASP A 413 -10.40 -24.53 26.72
N PRO A 414 -10.02 -25.79 27.04
CA PRO A 414 -9.88 -26.84 26.04
C PRO A 414 -11.21 -27.16 25.34
N ASN A 415 -12.35 -26.72 25.90
CA ASN A 415 -13.67 -26.95 25.35
C ASN A 415 -14.20 -25.81 24.48
N LEU A 416 -13.48 -24.67 24.38
CA LEU A 416 -13.93 -23.56 23.55
C LEU A 416 -13.59 -23.83 22.06
N PRO A 417 -14.60 -24.11 21.20
CA PRO A 417 -14.34 -24.38 19.79
C PRO A 417 -13.89 -23.10 19.08
N GLU A 418 -12.95 -23.24 18.14
CA GLU A 418 -12.59 -22.13 17.25
C GLU A 418 -13.77 -21.73 16.35
N PRO A 419 -13.90 -20.43 16.01
CA PRO A 419 -14.91 -19.98 15.07
C PRO A 419 -14.79 -20.69 13.72
N VAL A 420 -15.94 -21.11 13.19
CA VAL A 420 -16.05 -21.71 11.85
C VAL A 420 -15.97 -20.63 10.77
N THR A 421 -16.45 -19.42 11.08
CA THR A 421 -16.46 -18.31 10.15
C THR A 421 -15.08 -17.63 10.05
N LYS A 422 -14.94 -16.73 9.08
CA LYS A 422 -13.80 -15.82 8.97
C LYS A 422 -14.17 -14.38 9.35
N HIS A 423 -15.27 -14.18 10.06
CA HIS A 423 -15.67 -12.84 10.48
C HIS A 423 -14.79 -12.37 11.63
N ALA A 424 -14.24 -11.17 11.53
CA ALA A 424 -13.32 -10.65 12.54
C ALA A 424 -14.00 -10.56 13.93
N SER A 425 -15.30 -10.29 13.99
CA SER A 425 -16.09 -10.27 15.23
C SER A 425 -16.03 -11.59 16.00
N ASP A 426 -16.21 -12.71 15.31
CA ASP A 426 -16.28 -14.03 15.91
C ASP A 426 -14.90 -14.43 16.47
N TRP A 427 -13.85 -14.07 15.73
CA TRP A 427 -12.47 -14.26 16.16
C TRP A 427 -12.09 -13.32 17.32
N TYR A 428 -12.55 -12.08 17.31
CA TYR A 428 -12.36 -11.16 18.41
C TYR A 428 -13.02 -11.69 19.69
N GLN A 429 -14.27 -12.14 19.61
CA GLN A 429 -14.97 -12.76 20.74
C GLN A 429 -14.26 -14.02 21.25
N TYR A 430 -13.80 -14.88 20.34
CA TYR A 430 -12.99 -16.05 20.68
C TYR A 430 -11.70 -15.67 21.41
N MET A 431 -11.01 -14.61 20.96
CA MET A 431 -9.82 -14.13 21.63
C MET A 431 -10.14 -13.56 23.01
N VAL A 432 -11.21 -12.77 23.17
CA VAL A 432 -11.67 -12.26 24.47
C VAL A 432 -11.98 -13.41 25.44
N ALA A 433 -12.65 -14.46 24.96
CA ALA A 433 -12.92 -15.66 25.76
C ALA A 433 -11.65 -16.43 26.17
N ASN A 434 -10.56 -16.32 25.41
CA ASN A 434 -9.23 -16.82 25.76
C ASN A 434 -8.37 -15.76 26.48
N ASN A 435 -8.99 -14.83 27.23
CA ASN A 435 -8.29 -13.75 27.94
C ASN A 435 -7.39 -12.88 27.05
N SER A 436 -7.74 -12.74 25.77
CA SER A 436 -6.95 -12.08 24.73
C SER A 436 -5.55 -12.66 24.52
N ILE A 437 -5.34 -13.92 24.91
CA ILE A 437 -4.07 -14.66 24.69
C ILE A 437 -4.28 -15.65 23.55
N MET A 438 -3.32 -15.67 22.62
CA MET A 438 -3.33 -16.62 21.50
C MET A 438 -3.09 -18.05 22.01
N PRO A 439 -4.01 -19.01 21.76
CA PRO A 439 -3.80 -20.40 22.16
C PRO A 439 -2.53 -21.02 21.54
N ARG A 440 -1.87 -21.89 22.30
CA ARG A 440 -0.59 -22.54 21.99
C ARG A 440 -0.63 -23.23 20.63
N ARG A 441 -1.73 -23.90 20.29
CA ARG A 441 -1.90 -24.56 18.98
C ARG A 441 -1.80 -23.57 17.81
N MET A 442 -2.48 -22.43 17.92
CA MET A 442 -2.49 -21.39 16.89
C MET A 442 -1.11 -20.75 16.81
N ARG A 443 -0.51 -20.45 17.96
CA ARG A 443 0.83 -19.88 18.08
C ARG A 443 1.89 -20.77 17.43
N ILE A 444 1.93 -22.06 17.75
CA ILE A 444 2.87 -23.02 17.14
C ILE A 444 2.67 -23.08 15.62
N SER A 445 1.42 -23.10 15.15
CA SER A 445 1.11 -23.13 13.72
C SER A 445 1.70 -21.94 12.96
N VAL A 446 1.48 -20.72 13.43
CA VAL A 446 2.01 -19.52 12.76
C VAL A 446 3.53 -19.40 12.88
N LEU A 447 4.09 -19.79 14.02
CA LEU A 447 5.53 -19.78 14.24
C LEU A 447 6.27 -20.74 13.29
N ASN A 448 5.70 -21.93 13.05
CA ASN A 448 6.27 -22.88 12.08
C ASN A 448 6.31 -22.31 10.66
N ILE A 449 5.25 -21.61 10.23
CA ILE A 449 5.21 -20.95 8.91
C ILE A 449 6.32 -19.89 8.82
N LEU A 450 6.42 -19.01 9.83
CA LEU A 450 7.42 -17.94 9.84
C LEU A 450 8.86 -18.46 9.94
N ALA A 451 9.11 -19.51 10.74
CA ALA A 451 10.42 -20.12 10.87
C ALA A 451 10.90 -20.81 9.58
N ALA A 452 9.95 -21.24 8.74
CA ALA A 452 10.16 -21.88 7.45
C ALA A 452 10.30 -20.91 6.27
N LEU A 453 10.21 -19.58 6.49
CA LEU A 453 10.39 -18.60 5.42
C LEU A 453 11.76 -18.77 4.74
N ASP A 454 11.73 -18.91 3.41
CA ASP A 454 12.93 -19.05 2.58
C ASP A 454 13.31 -17.71 1.92
N LYS A 455 14.60 -17.54 1.58
CA LYS A 455 15.13 -16.38 0.84
C LYS A 455 14.79 -15.02 1.46
N THR A 456 14.79 -14.95 2.80
CA THR A 456 14.72 -13.68 3.53
C THR A 456 16.01 -12.88 3.28
N ARG A 457 15.88 -11.56 3.13
CA ARG A 457 17.03 -10.65 3.00
C ARG A 457 17.31 -9.97 4.33
N PRO A 458 18.55 -9.57 4.63
CA PRO A 458 18.85 -8.78 5.83
C PRO A 458 17.98 -7.51 5.91
N ASP A 459 17.64 -7.12 7.14
CA ASP A 459 16.87 -5.91 7.46
C ASP A 459 15.45 -5.88 6.85
N THR A 460 14.89 -7.06 6.57
CA THR A 460 13.50 -7.21 6.12
C THR A 460 12.60 -7.74 7.21
N ILE A 461 11.30 -7.47 7.09
CA ILE A 461 10.28 -7.97 8.02
C ILE A 461 10.31 -9.51 8.04
N GLY A 462 10.46 -10.17 6.87
CA GLY A 462 10.56 -11.62 6.80
C GLY A 462 11.76 -12.17 7.58
N ASP A 463 12.92 -11.51 7.52
CA ASP A 463 14.12 -11.92 8.24
C ASP A 463 13.98 -11.77 9.76
N HIS A 464 13.44 -10.63 10.19
CA HIS A 464 13.14 -10.37 11.59
C HIS A 464 12.13 -11.38 12.16
N LEU A 465 11.01 -11.62 11.46
CA LEU A 465 9.98 -12.58 11.88
C LEU A 465 10.50 -14.01 11.92
N LYS A 466 11.31 -14.43 10.94
CA LYS A 466 11.91 -15.76 10.91
C LYS A 466 12.84 -16.00 12.09
N THR A 467 13.69 -15.03 12.39
CA THR A 467 14.64 -15.10 13.52
C THR A 467 13.88 -15.15 14.85
N TRP A 468 12.91 -14.25 15.02
CA TRP A 468 12.03 -14.24 16.19
C TRP A 468 11.28 -15.57 16.36
N ALA A 469 10.65 -16.07 15.30
CA ALA A 469 9.84 -17.28 15.38
C ALA A 469 10.65 -18.53 15.78
N ARG A 470 11.90 -18.64 15.30
CA ARG A 470 12.83 -19.71 15.71
C ARG A 470 13.25 -19.61 17.17
N ALA A 471 13.40 -18.40 17.70
CA ALA A 471 13.68 -18.21 19.12
C ALA A 471 12.48 -18.66 19.96
N GLU A 472 11.26 -18.21 19.61
CA GLU A 472 10.02 -18.56 20.31
C GLU A 472 9.73 -20.06 20.31
N LEU A 473 9.90 -20.75 19.17
CA LEU A 473 9.70 -22.19 19.10
C LEU A 473 10.63 -22.96 20.03
N ARG A 474 11.90 -22.52 20.18
CA ARG A 474 12.84 -23.13 21.13
C ARG A 474 12.38 -22.94 22.57
N THR A 475 11.88 -21.76 22.93
CA THR A 475 11.32 -21.51 24.26
C THR A 475 10.10 -22.40 24.53
N ILE A 476 9.18 -22.54 23.57
CA ILE A 476 7.98 -23.38 23.71
C ILE A 476 8.33 -24.88 23.84
N GLN A 477 9.45 -25.32 23.26
CA GLN A 477 9.92 -26.71 23.36
C GLN A 477 10.60 -27.02 24.70
N GLN A 478 11.07 -26.00 25.42
CA GLN A 478 11.71 -26.13 26.73
C GLN A 478 10.70 -26.12 27.89
N MET A 479 9.45 -25.72 27.62
CA MET A 479 8.32 -25.71 28.54
C MET A 479 7.40 -26.92 28.32
#